data_AF-A0A0F9WGY2-F1
#
_entry.id   AF-A0A0F9WGY2-F1
#
_cell.length_a   1.000
_cell.length_b   1.000
_cell.length_c   1.000
_cell.angle_alpha   90.00
_cell.angle_beta   90.00
_cell.angle_gamma   90.00
#
_symmetry.space_group_name_H-M   'P 1'
#
loop_
_entity.id
_entity.type
_entity.pdbx_description
1 polymer ?
#
loop_
_entity_poly.entity_id
_entity_poly.type
_entity_poly.pdbx_seq_one_letter_code
_entity_poly.pdbx_strand_id
1 'polypeptide(L)'
;MKTPKKRVTLKTPKRSTKSTFKSTGHTKGVKDESDSVTKKKDSPSKFIADLDIEIKNTENELITSLQKENELLRSTNLYVKFLGLDITQVGDKYVVKYNVNKDNRFLHFELVPEDDMYVYSLVRSENIDELGVLGDEISFEKEQIAKFFYKVMEIMISD
;
A
#
# COMPACT_ATOMS: atom_id res chain seq x y z
N MET A 1 -1.83 -0.48 -38.67
CA MET A 1 -0.79 -1.50 -38.35
C MET A 1 -0.72 -1.65 -36.84
N LYS A 2 -0.92 -2.85 -36.28
CA LYS A 2 -0.84 -3.09 -34.82
C LYS A 2 0.57 -3.56 -34.45
N THR A 3 1.25 -2.85 -33.56
CA THR A 3 2.57 -3.26 -33.04
C THR A 3 2.42 -4.30 -31.93
N PRO A 4 3.30 -5.32 -31.86
CA PRO A 4 3.20 -6.37 -30.85
C PRO A 4 3.77 -5.91 -29.50
N LYS A 5 3.05 -6.17 -28.41
CA LYS A 5 3.51 -5.88 -27.04
C LYS A 5 4.56 -6.92 -26.60
N LYS A 6 5.75 -6.46 -26.21
CA LYS A 6 6.82 -7.31 -25.64
C LYS A 6 6.45 -7.72 -24.21
N ARG A 7 6.29 -9.03 -23.98
CA ARG A 7 6.08 -9.63 -22.66
C ARG A 7 7.44 -9.78 -21.96
N VAL A 8 7.69 -9.01 -20.91
CA VAL A 8 8.89 -9.14 -20.09
C VAL A 8 8.69 -10.31 -19.13
N THR A 9 9.40 -11.42 -19.34
CA THR A 9 9.46 -12.53 -18.40
C THR A 9 10.76 -12.43 -17.60
N LEU A 10 10.67 -12.02 -16.33
CA LEU A 10 11.78 -12.10 -15.39
C LEU A 10 12.02 -13.59 -15.08
N LYS A 11 13.11 -14.14 -15.62
CA LYS A 11 13.52 -15.51 -15.33
C LYS A 11 14.23 -15.52 -13.98
N THR A 12 13.66 -16.24 -13.01
CA THR A 12 14.30 -16.53 -11.73
C THR A 12 15.52 -17.45 -11.91
N PRO A 13 16.63 -17.24 -11.17
CA PRO A 13 17.77 -18.13 -11.22
C PRO A 13 17.39 -19.52 -10.68
N LYS A 14 17.70 -20.58 -11.45
CA LYS A 14 17.48 -21.96 -11.00
C LYS A 14 18.54 -22.34 -9.96
N ARG A 15 18.07 -22.82 -8.80
CA ARG A 15 18.87 -23.32 -7.68
C ARG A 15 19.81 -24.45 -8.16
N SER A 16 21.11 -24.18 -8.16
CA SER A 16 22.13 -25.20 -8.40
C SER A 16 22.22 -26.13 -7.18
N THR A 17 21.91 -27.41 -7.37
CA THR A 17 22.21 -28.47 -6.41
C THR A 17 23.46 -29.20 -6.89
N LYS A 18 24.59 -29.04 -6.17
CA LYS A 18 25.62 -30.08 -5.91
C LYS A 18 26.90 -29.46 -5.34
N SER A 19 27.28 -29.88 -4.15
CA SER A 19 28.59 -30.52 -3.93
C SER A 19 28.58 -31.25 -2.60
N THR A 20 28.61 -32.57 -2.66
CA THR A 20 28.88 -33.47 -1.53
C THR A 20 30.40 -33.48 -1.34
N PHE A 21 30.89 -32.96 -0.21
CA PHE A 21 32.29 -33.11 0.16
C PHE A 21 32.58 -34.59 0.40
N LYS A 22 33.36 -35.22 -0.49
CA LYS A 22 33.97 -36.53 -0.25
C LYS A 22 35.10 -36.35 0.75
N SER A 23 34.93 -36.91 1.95
CA SER A 23 36.04 -37.16 2.87
C SER A 23 36.85 -38.35 2.35
N THR A 24 38.10 -38.12 1.99
CA THR A 24 39.10 -39.19 1.87
C THR A 24 40.25 -38.86 2.81
N GLY A 25 40.39 -39.66 3.85
CA GLY A 25 41.49 -39.57 4.79
C GLY A 25 42.81 -39.96 4.15
N HIS A 26 43.89 -39.37 4.66
CA HIS A 26 45.18 -40.03 4.77
C HIS A 26 45.99 -39.41 5.90
N THR A 27 46.30 -40.25 6.88
CA THR A 27 47.33 -40.07 7.90
C THR A 27 48.73 -40.07 7.27
N LYS A 28 49.58 -39.10 7.65
CA LYS A 28 51.02 -39.26 7.98
C LYS A 28 51.61 -37.87 8.29
N GLY A 29 52.13 -37.70 9.50
CA GLY A 29 52.59 -36.42 10.03
C GLY A 29 54.05 -36.08 9.77
N VAL A 30 54.45 -34.88 10.19
CA VAL A 30 55.79 -34.47 10.63
C VAL A 30 55.60 -33.27 11.58
N LYS A 31 56.42 -33.21 12.64
CA LYS A 31 56.58 -32.15 13.64
C LYS A 31 56.97 -30.80 12.97
N ASP A 32 56.90 -29.61 13.55
CA ASP A 32 57.40 -29.11 14.83
C ASP A 32 56.93 -27.65 15.03
N GLU A 33 57.00 -27.22 16.29
CA GLU A 33 57.25 -25.85 16.78
C GLU A 33 56.23 -24.70 16.64
N SER A 34 56.16 -23.98 17.77
CA SER A 34 55.73 -22.60 17.98
C SER A 34 54.37 -22.19 17.44
N ASP A 35 53.36 -22.20 18.31
CA ASP A 35 52.83 -20.94 18.82
C ASP A 35 51.76 -21.23 19.87
N SER A 36 52.07 -20.91 21.12
CA SER A 36 51.08 -20.77 22.18
C SER A 36 50.24 -19.52 21.94
N VAL A 37 49.45 -19.51 20.87
CA VAL A 37 48.28 -18.64 20.78
C VAL A 37 47.19 -19.34 21.57
N THR A 38 46.98 -18.86 22.78
CA THR A 38 45.75 -19.05 23.56
C THR A 38 44.56 -18.63 22.70
N LYS A 39 44.11 -19.53 21.82
CA LYS A 39 42.78 -19.47 21.22
C LYS A 39 41.85 -19.66 22.40
N LYS A 40 41.33 -18.55 22.94
CA LYS A 40 40.07 -18.57 23.69
C LYS A 40 39.13 -19.35 22.79
N LYS A 41 38.81 -20.58 23.20
CA LYS A 41 37.68 -21.31 22.66
C LYS A 41 36.47 -20.45 23.00
N ASP A 42 36.09 -19.56 22.10
CA ASP A 42 34.72 -19.11 22.09
C ASP A 42 33.90 -20.38 21.95
N SER A 43 33.18 -20.69 23.01
CA SER A 43 32.40 -21.91 23.09
C SER A 43 31.41 -21.88 21.92
N PRO A 44 31.21 -23.00 21.20
CA PRO A 44 30.22 -23.08 20.13
C PRO A 44 28.83 -22.59 20.56
N SER A 45 28.55 -22.68 21.87
CA SER A 45 27.34 -22.15 22.51
C SER A 45 27.18 -20.64 22.45
N LYS A 46 28.26 -19.83 22.47
CA LYS A 46 28.16 -18.37 22.35
C LYS A 46 27.80 -17.95 20.93
N PHE A 47 28.45 -18.55 19.93
CA PHE A 47 28.15 -18.29 18.54
C PHE A 47 26.71 -18.67 18.17
N ILE A 48 26.21 -19.80 18.69
CA ILE A 48 24.81 -20.22 18.48
C ILE A 48 23.83 -19.26 19.19
N ALA A 49 24.15 -18.81 20.41
CA ALA A 49 23.32 -17.85 21.13
C ALA A 49 23.28 -16.48 20.43
N ASP A 50 24.41 -16.01 19.91
CA ASP A 50 24.50 -14.77 19.14
C ASP A 50 23.73 -14.88 17.82
N LEU A 51 23.78 -16.04 17.15
CA LEU A 51 23.01 -16.32 15.94
C LEU A 51 21.50 -16.34 16.21
N ASP A 52 21.07 -16.95 17.31
CA ASP A 52 19.65 -16.97 17.73
C ASP A 52 19.13 -15.56 18.06
N ILE A 53 19.98 -14.69 18.61
CA ILE A 53 19.65 -13.29 18.88
C ILE A 53 19.52 -12.52 17.55
N GLU A 54 20.44 -12.73 16.61
CA GLU A 54 20.41 -12.09 15.29
C GLU A 54 19.18 -12.51 14.46
N ILE A 55 18.82 -13.80 14.50
CA ILE A 55 17.60 -14.32 13.86
C ILE A 55 16.35 -13.67 14.49
N LYS A 56 16.25 -13.60 15.81
CA LYS A 56 15.11 -12.94 16.48
C LYS A 56 15.01 -11.46 16.16
N ASN A 57 16.14 -10.77 16.07
CA ASN A 57 16.15 -9.35 15.72
C ASN A 57 15.67 -9.12 14.28
N THR A 58 16.15 -9.93 13.33
CA THR A 58 15.72 -9.85 11.93
C THR A 58 14.24 -10.24 11.75
N GLU A 59 13.75 -11.23 12.48
CA GLU A 59 12.32 -11.58 12.50
C GLU A 59 11.47 -10.45 13.08
N ASN A 60 11.90 -9.83 14.17
CA ASN A 60 11.21 -8.68 14.75
C ASN A 60 11.20 -7.47 13.81
N GLU A 61 12.32 -7.17 13.15
CA GLU A 61 12.39 -6.12 12.13
C GLU A 61 11.41 -6.37 10.98
N LEU A 62 11.32 -7.62 10.51
CA LEU A 62 10.37 -8.02 9.47
C LEU A 62 8.92 -7.84 9.92
N ILE A 63 8.58 -8.31 11.13
CA ILE A 63 7.24 -8.14 11.71
C ILE A 63 6.89 -6.66 11.82
N THR A 64 7.82 -5.84 12.29
CA THR A 64 7.61 -4.39 12.44
C THR A 64 7.41 -3.71 11.09
N SER A 65 8.15 -4.13 10.06
CA SER A 65 7.98 -3.63 8.70
C SER A 65 6.61 -4.00 8.12
N LEU A 66 6.17 -5.25 8.30
CA LEU A 66 4.86 -5.72 7.84
C LEU A 66 3.70 -5.03 8.57
N GLN A 67 3.87 -4.73 9.86
CA GLN A 67 2.90 -3.94 10.63
C GLN A 67 2.80 -2.51 10.11
N LYS A 68 3.93 -1.84 9.85
CA LYS A 68 3.97 -0.50 9.27
C LYS A 68 3.32 -0.44 7.89
N GLU A 69 3.58 -1.44 7.04
CA GLU A 69 2.95 -1.53 5.72
C GLU A 69 1.43 -1.73 5.84
N ASN A 70 0.98 -2.61 6.75
CA ASN A 70 -0.45 -2.80 7.01
C ASN A 70 -1.12 -1.52 7.54
N GLU A 71 -0.46 -0.80 8.43
CA GLU A 71 -0.94 0.47 8.97
C GLU A 71 -1.04 1.54 7.87
N LEU A 72 -0.05 1.61 6.99
CA LEU A 72 -0.08 2.47 5.81
C LEU A 72 -1.26 2.10 4.90
N LEU A 73 -1.43 0.82 4.57
CA LEU A 73 -2.52 0.36 3.69
C LEU A 73 -3.91 0.62 4.30
N ARG A 74 -4.05 0.52 5.63
CA ARG A 74 -5.30 0.81 6.34
C ARG A 74 -5.60 2.29 6.50
N SER A 75 -4.55 3.12 6.63
CA SER A 75 -4.70 4.57 6.79
C SER A 75 -4.83 5.32 5.46
N THR A 76 -4.37 4.73 4.35
CA THR A 76 -4.43 5.40 3.06
C THR A 76 -5.79 5.17 2.41
N ASN A 77 -6.70 6.14 2.54
CA ASN A 77 -7.86 6.21 1.65
C ASN A 77 -7.36 6.64 0.26
N LEU A 78 -6.94 5.67 -0.55
CA LEU A 78 -6.32 5.90 -1.86
C LEU A 78 -7.22 6.74 -2.79
N TYR A 79 -8.53 6.67 -2.61
CA TYR A 79 -9.50 7.48 -3.37
C TYR A 79 -9.34 8.98 -3.11
N VAL A 80 -9.06 9.38 -1.87
CA VAL A 80 -8.77 10.79 -1.53
C VAL A 80 -7.49 11.24 -2.23
N LYS A 81 -6.48 10.38 -2.26
CA LYS A 81 -5.18 10.71 -2.86
C LYS A 81 -5.22 10.78 -4.39
N PHE A 82 -6.01 9.94 -5.04
CA PHE A 82 -6.09 9.87 -6.51
C PHE A 82 -7.18 10.76 -7.10
N LEU A 83 -8.35 10.80 -6.48
CA LEU A 83 -9.53 11.49 -6.99
C LEU A 83 -9.82 12.78 -6.22
N GLY A 84 -9.17 13.04 -5.09
CA GLY A 84 -9.53 14.17 -4.23
C GLY A 84 -10.88 14.00 -3.52
N LEU A 85 -11.45 12.79 -3.57
CA LEU A 85 -12.81 12.50 -3.17
C LEU A 85 -12.81 11.68 -1.87
N ASP A 86 -13.36 12.28 -0.82
CA ASP A 86 -13.52 11.69 0.50
C ASP A 86 -15.01 11.45 0.78
N ILE A 87 -15.38 10.20 1.02
CA ILE A 87 -16.74 9.80 1.35
C ILE A 87 -16.71 9.20 2.74
N THR A 88 -17.50 9.78 3.64
CA THR A 88 -17.65 9.30 5.02
C THR A 88 -19.12 9.02 5.29
N GLN A 89 -19.41 7.90 5.94
CA GLN A 89 -20.76 7.59 6.40
C GLN A 89 -20.95 8.14 7.82
N VAL A 90 -21.98 8.96 8.02
CA VAL A 90 -22.32 9.56 9.31
C VAL A 90 -23.78 9.25 9.60
N GLY A 91 -24.03 8.20 10.40
CA GLY A 91 -25.37 7.67 10.60
C GLY A 91 -25.97 7.15 9.30
N ASP A 92 -27.15 7.66 8.94
CA ASP A 92 -27.88 7.24 7.74
C ASP A 92 -27.53 8.07 6.50
N LYS A 93 -26.60 9.02 6.59
CA LYS A 93 -26.18 9.85 5.45
C LYS A 93 -24.73 9.63 5.06
N TYR A 94 -24.43 9.92 3.80
CA TYR A 94 -23.07 9.99 3.28
C TYR A 94 -22.66 11.45 3.13
N VAL A 95 -21.56 11.81 3.78
CA VAL A 95 -20.94 13.13 3.68
C VAL A 95 -19.79 13.01 2.69
N VAL A 96 -19.86 13.79 1.61
CA VAL A 96 -18.90 13.77 0.51
C VAL A 96 -18.17 15.10 0.43
N LYS A 97 -16.84 15.03 0.49
CA LYS A 97 -15.94 16.17 0.28
C LYS A 97 -15.09 15.90 -0.94
N TYR A 98 -15.11 16.82 -1.89
CA TYR A 98 -14.34 16.73 -3.10
C TYR A 98 -13.47 17.98 -3.25
N ASN A 99 -12.15 17.77 -3.24
CA ASN A 99 -11.16 18.82 -3.43
C ASN A 99 -10.32 18.56 -4.69
N VAL A 100 -10.24 19.54 -5.57
CA VAL A 100 -9.36 19.53 -6.75
C VAL A 100 -8.27 20.59 -6.60
N ASN A 101 -7.03 20.13 -6.45
CA ASN A 101 -5.87 21.00 -6.16
C ASN A 101 -5.51 22.00 -7.27
N LYS A 102 -5.86 21.73 -8.53
CA LYS A 102 -5.44 22.56 -9.68
C LYS A 102 -5.93 24.00 -9.54
N ASP A 103 -7.17 24.17 -9.08
CA ASP A 103 -7.86 25.47 -8.99
C ASP A 103 -8.39 25.75 -7.57
N ASN A 104 -7.94 24.96 -6.58
CA ASN A 104 -8.42 24.98 -5.20
C ASN A 104 -9.96 24.92 -5.11
N ARG A 105 -10.56 24.13 -6.00
CA ARG A 105 -12.01 23.92 -6.07
C ARG A 105 -12.44 22.95 -4.98
N PHE A 106 -13.48 23.33 -4.25
CA PHE A 106 -13.99 22.54 -3.15
C PHE A 106 -15.49 22.39 -3.26
N LEU A 107 -15.97 21.15 -3.10
CA LEU A 107 -17.37 20.82 -3.05
C LEU A 107 -17.64 19.91 -1.87
N HIS A 108 -18.64 20.26 -1.06
CA HIS A 108 -19.09 19.51 0.09
C HIS A 108 -20.59 19.35 0.04
N PHE A 109 -21.04 18.10 0.04
CA PHE A 109 -22.45 17.76 -0.06
C PHE A 109 -22.78 16.50 0.73
N GLU A 110 -24.07 16.30 0.94
CA GLU A 110 -24.62 15.14 1.62
C GLU A 110 -25.50 14.33 0.66
N LEU A 111 -25.47 13.01 0.81
CA LEU A 111 -26.38 12.08 0.14
C LEU A 111 -27.15 11.29 1.20
N VAL A 112 -28.47 11.40 1.20
CA VAL A 112 -29.36 10.65 2.07
C VAL A 112 -30.04 9.55 1.22
N PRO A 113 -29.87 8.26 1.56
CA PRO A 113 -30.62 7.19 0.93
C PRO A 113 -32.07 7.20 1.42
N GLU A 114 -33.03 7.28 0.49
CA GLU A 114 -34.46 7.17 0.76
C GLU A 114 -35.06 6.11 -0.15
N ASP A 115 -35.54 4.99 0.39
CA ASP A 115 -36.11 3.86 -0.37
C ASP A 115 -35.23 3.42 -1.56
N ASP A 116 -35.60 3.75 -2.80
CA ASP A 116 -34.84 3.44 -4.03
C ASP A 116 -34.14 4.67 -4.66
N MET A 117 -34.04 5.74 -3.89
CA MET A 117 -33.51 7.05 -4.29
C MET A 117 -32.35 7.49 -3.40
N TYR A 118 -31.58 8.45 -3.91
CA TYR A 118 -30.68 9.29 -3.14
C TYR A 118 -31.16 10.74 -3.24
N VAL A 119 -31.19 11.42 -2.08
CA VAL A 119 -31.42 12.86 -1.98
C VAL A 119 -30.07 13.54 -1.77
N TYR A 120 -29.69 14.39 -2.71
CA TYR A 120 -28.50 15.22 -2.69
C TYR A 120 -28.82 16.59 -2.11
N SER A 121 -27.97 17.06 -1.19
CA SER A 121 -28.03 18.41 -0.65
C SER A 121 -26.63 19.03 -0.61
N LEU A 122 -26.49 20.19 -1.23
CA LEU A 122 -25.25 20.96 -1.18
C LEU A 122 -25.05 21.57 0.22
N VAL A 123 -23.85 21.40 0.80
CA VAL A 123 -23.49 22.02 2.09
C VAL A 123 -22.61 23.24 1.87
N ARG A 124 -21.59 23.13 1.01
CA ARG A 124 -20.65 24.23 0.72
C ARG A 124 -19.96 24.00 -0.62
N SER A 125 -19.73 25.09 -1.34
CA SER A 125 -18.94 25.12 -2.57
C SER A 125 -17.97 26.31 -2.55
N GLU A 126 -16.76 26.15 -3.09
CA GLU A 126 -15.78 27.22 -3.23
C GLU A 126 -15.06 27.14 -4.58
N ASN A 127 -14.82 28.30 -5.19
CA ASN A 127 -14.14 28.47 -6.48
C ASN A 127 -14.79 27.72 -7.65
N ILE A 128 -16.12 27.52 -7.59
CA ILE A 128 -16.92 26.90 -8.65
C ILE A 128 -17.89 27.97 -9.15
N ASP A 129 -17.65 28.49 -10.34
CA ASP A 129 -18.41 29.62 -10.90
C ASP A 129 -19.85 29.23 -11.27
N GLU A 130 -20.05 27.97 -11.70
CA GLU A 130 -21.38 27.47 -12.10
C GLU A 130 -21.60 26.04 -11.63
N LEU A 131 -22.35 25.89 -10.53
CA LEU A 131 -22.79 24.56 -10.04
C LEU A 131 -23.94 23.98 -10.86
N GLY A 132 -24.65 24.81 -11.64
CA GLY A 132 -25.86 24.40 -12.36
C GLY A 132 -26.87 23.73 -11.43
N VAL A 133 -27.36 22.56 -11.82
CA VAL A 133 -28.34 21.76 -11.06
C VAL A 133 -27.79 21.35 -9.68
N LEU A 134 -26.47 21.23 -9.50
CA LEU A 134 -25.86 20.86 -8.21
C LEU A 134 -25.93 21.97 -7.15
N GLY A 135 -26.37 23.18 -7.53
CA GLY A 135 -26.68 24.24 -6.58
C GLY A 135 -27.95 23.96 -5.78
N ASP A 136 -28.86 23.15 -6.35
CA ASP A 136 -30.16 22.84 -5.78
C ASP A 136 -30.17 21.44 -5.14
N GLU A 137 -31.23 21.16 -4.40
CA GLU A 137 -31.51 19.81 -3.91
C GLU A 137 -31.96 18.91 -5.07
N ILE A 138 -31.35 17.73 -5.20
CA ILE A 138 -31.63 16.79 -6.29
C ILE A 138 -32.00 15.44 -5.72
N SER A 139 -33.09 14.85 -6.18
CA SER A 139 -33.44 13.47 -5.89
C SER A 139 -33.26 12.62 -7.15
N PHE A 140 -32.57 11.48 -7.05
CA PHE A 140 -32.31 10.59 -8.18
C PHE A 140 -32.28 9.12 -7.76
N GLU A 141 -32.58 8.23 -8.70
CA GLU A 141 -32.60 6.78 -8.45
C GLU A 141 -31.22 6.24 -8.10
N LYS A 142 -31.14 5.24 -7.22
CA LYS A 142 -29.88 4.60 -6.80
C LYS A 142 -29.04 4.09 -7.96
N GLU A 143 -29.67 3.62 -9.03
CA GLU A 143 -28.97 3.14 -10.25
C GLU A 143 -28.18 4.24 -10.97
N GLN A 144 -28.54 5.51 -10.76
CA GLN A 144 -27.94 6.65 -11.43
C GLN A 144 -26.73 7.23 -10.67
N ILE A 145 -26.35 6.67 -9.52
CA ILE A 145 -25.27 7.17 -8.67
C ILE A 145 -23.95 7.34 -9.43
N ALA A 146 -23.62 6.42 -10.32
CA ALA A 146 -22.40 6.52 -11.14
C ALA A 146 -22.46 7.72 -12.11
N LYS A 147 -23.63 7.98 -12.71
CA LYS A 147 -23.85 9.13 -13.61
C LYS A 147 -23.80 10.45 -12.83
N PHE A 148 -24.38 10.47 -11.63
CA PHE A 148 -24.32 11.60 -10.72
C PHE A 148 -22.87 11.98 -10.39
N PHE A 149 -22.06 11.03 -9.91
CA PHE A 149 -20.65 11.30 -9.59
C PHE A 149 -19.82 11.67 -10.82
N TYR A 150 -20.12 11.11 -11.99
CA TYR A 150 -19.49 11.53 -13.24
C TYR A 150 -19.77 13.01 -13.54
N LYS A 151 -21.01 13.47 -13.36
CA LYS A 151 -21.39 14.87 -13.58
C LYS A 151 -20.75 15.82 -12.56
N VAL A 152 -20.65 15.40 -11.31
CA VAL A 152 -19.91 16.14 -10.27
C VAL A 152 -18.43 16.27 -10.65
N MET A 153 -17.79 15.19 -11.08
CA MET A 153 -16.39 15.21 -11.55
C MET A 153 -16.20 16.10 -12.78
N GLU A 154 -17.12 16.04 -13.73
CA GLU A 154 -17.10 16.91 -14.91
C GLU A 154 -17.08 18.39 -14.47
N ILE A 155 -18.02 18.83 -13.64
CA ILE A 155 -18.10 20.22 -13.16
C ILE A 155 -16.84 20.62 -12.39
N MET A 156 -16.29 19.73 -11.56
CA MET A 156 -15.11 20.03 -10.76
C MET A 156 -13.83 20.18 -11.60
N ILE A 157 -13.75 19.50 -12.75
CA ILE A 157 -12.56 19.47 -13.62
C ILE A 157 -12.70 20.41 -14.84
N SER A 158 -13.92 20.79 -15.22
CA SER A 158 -14.19 21.69 -16.37
C SER A 158 -13.59 23.08 -16.14
N ASP A 159 -12.75 23.54 -17.07
CA ASP A 159 -12.13 24.89 -17.01
C ASP A 159 -13.18 26.01 -17.10
#